data_AF-A0A1F8LZP4-F1
#
_entry.id   AF-A0A1F8LZP4-F1
#
_cell.length_a   1.000
_cell.length_b   1.000
_cell.length_c   1.000
_cell.angle_alpha   90.00
_cell.angle_beta   90.00
_cell.angle_gamma   90.00
#
_symmetry.space_group_name_H-M   'P 1'
#
loop_
_entity.id
_entity.type
_entity.pdbx_description
1 polymer ?
#
loop_
_entity_poly.entity_id
_entity_poly.type
_entity_poly.pdbx_seq_one_letter_code
_entity_poly.pdbx_strand_id
1 'polypeptide(L)'
;MPSQLAAELGISHATVSRWLSGQDLPSVRSCQKLAKYSGVPLTKVLAAAGYLPMVAETKSAEWPEFRDYAQQKYPDALDEDLIIMIEDLIERRRSRGYDSKGS
;
A
#
# COMPACT_ATOMS: atom_id res chain seq x y z
N MET A 1 -13.03 6.03 -22.00
CA MET A 1 -14.51 6.18 -21.89
C MET A 1 -15.10 4.96 -21.15
N PRO A 2 -16.20 5.10 -20.37
CA PRO A 2 -16.80 3.98 -19.60
C PRO A 2 -17.18 2.77 -20.47
N SER A 3 -17.46 2.99 -21.76
CA SER A 3 -17.73 1.97 -22.76
C SER A 3 -16.54 1.02 -23.04
N GLN A 4 -15.31 1.54 -23.06
CA GLN A 4 -14.11 0.71 -23.26
C GLN A 4 -13.82 -0.14 -22.03
N LEU A 5 -14.01 0.43 -20.84
CA LEU A 5 -13.86 -0.27 -19.58
C LEU A 5 -14.85 -1.45 -19.46
N ALA A 6 -16.11 -1.22 -19.85
CA ALA A 6 -17.14 -2.27 -19.87
C ALA A 6 -16.75 -3.42 -20.82
N ALA A 7 -16.30 -3.09 -22.03
CA ALA A 7 -15.90 -4.06 -23.04
C ALA A 7 -14.70 -4.91 -22.58
N GLU A 8 -13.65 -4.29 -22.04
CA GLU A 8 -12.44 -5.01 -21.61
C GLU A 8 -12.65 -5.86 -20.36
N LEU A 9 -13.52 -5.43 -19.45
CA LEU A 9 -13.84 -6.21 -18.25
C LEU A 9 -14.82 -7.35 -18.55
N GLY A 10 -15.51 -7.31 -19.70
CA GLY A 10 -16.59 -8.22 -20.06
C GLY A 10 -17.83 -8.01 -19.20
N ILE A 11 -18.14 -6.75 -18.85
CA ILE A 11 -19.21 -6.37 -17.93
C ILE A 11 -20.16 -5.41 -18.64
N SER A 12 -21.44 -5.41 -18.27
CA SER A 12 -22.41 -4.49 -18.85
C SER A 12 -22.08 -3.03 -18.54
N HIS A 13 -22.34 -2.14 -19.49
CA HIS A 13 -22.17 -0.69 -19.30
C HIS A 13 -23.02 -0.16 -18.12
N ALA A 14 -24.21 -0.74 -17.91
CA ALA A 14 -25.09 -0.39 -16.80
C ALA A 14 -24.44 -0.70 -15.44
N THR A 15 -23.73 -1.82 -15.31
CA THR A 15 -23.01 -2.19 -14.08
C THR A 15 -21.87 -1.21 -13.79
N VAL A 16 -21.08 -0.84 -14.81
CA VAL A 16 -20.01 0.16 -14.64
C VAL A 16 -20.59 1.52 -14.24
N SER A 17 -21.71 1.93 -14.85
CA SER A 17 -22.40 3.17 -14.47
C SER A 17 -22.87 3.17 -13.02
N ARG A 18 -23.36 2.02 -12.51
CA ARG A 18 -23.80 1.87 -11.11
C ARG A 18 -22.63 1.98 -10.13
N TRP A 19 -21.45 1.47 -10.49
CA TRP A 19 -20.25 1.65 -9.68
C TRP A 19 -19.81 3.11 -9.63
N LEU A 20 -19.83 3.81 -10.77
CA LEU A 20 -19.44 5.22 -10.85
C LEU A 20 -20.42 6.14 -10.10
N SER A 21 -21.70 5.78 -10.02
CA SER A 21 -22.70 6.51 -9.25
C SER A 21 -22.78 6.08 -7.78
N GLY A 22 -21.96 5.11 -7.35
CA GLY A 22 -21.95 4.59 -5.98
C GLY A 22 -23.19 3.77 -5.59
N GLN A 23 -24.01 3.36 -6.57
CA GLN A 23 -25.20 2.53 -6.34
C GLN A 23 -24.87 1.06 -6.08
N ASP A 24 -23.72 0.59 -6.56
CA ASP A 24 -23.30 -0.81 -6.42
C ASP A 24 -21.77 -0.90 -6.26
N LEU A 25 -21.29 -1.98 -5.66
CA LEU A 25 -19.87 -2.20 -5.39
C LEU A 25 -19.30 -3.30 -6.32
N PRO A 26 -18.14 -3.08 -6.94
CA PRO A 26 -17.50 -4.11 -7.76
C PRO A 26 -17.01 -5.27 -6.89
N SER A 27 -17.31 -6.51 -7.27
CA SER A 27 -16.73 -7.67 -6.58
C SER A 27 -15.18 -7.66 -6.56
N VAL A 28 -14.56 -8.40 -5.64
CA VAL A 28 -13.09 -8.56 -5.58
C VAL A 28 -12.49 -9.00 -6.92
N ARG A 29 -13.15 -9.89 -7.65
CA ARG A 29 -12.73 -10.33 -8.99
C ARG A 29 -12.79 -9.19 -10.02
N SER A 30 -13.79 -8.32 -9.91
CA SER A 30 -13.89 -7.12 -10.73
C SER A 30 -12.80 -6.10 -10.37
N CYS A 31 -12.50 -5.92 -9.07
CA CYS A 31 -11.39 -5.09 -8.61
C CYS A 31 -10.03 -5.56 -9.15
N GLN A 32 -9.79 -6.88 -9.23
CA GLN A 32 -8.59 -7.44 -9.86
C GLN A 32 -8.46 -7.05 -11.33
N LYS A 33 -9.54 -7.16 -12.09
CA LYS A 33 -9.54 -6.76 -13.50
C LYS A 33 -9.36 -5.24 -13.65
N LEU A 34 -10.00 -4.44 -12.79
CA LEU A 34 -9.84 -2.98 -12.74
C LEU A 34 -8.39 -2.57 -12.44
N ALA A 35 -7.73 -3.23 -11.49
CA ALA A 35 -6.32 -3.01 -11.17
C ALA A 35 -5.42 -3.30 -12.39
N LYS A 36 -5.65 -4.43 -13.07
CA LYS A 36 -4.92 -4.81 -14.29
C LYS A 36 -5.12 -3.80 -15.43
N TYR A 37 -6.35 -3.34 -15.64
CA TYR A 37 -6.69 -2.38 -16.68
C TYR A 37 -6.10 -0.99 -16.43
N SER A 38 -6.23 -0.50 -15.19
CA SER A 38 -5.82 0.86 -14.81
C SER A 38 -4.33 1.00 -14.48
N GLY A 39 -3.61 -0.10 -14.30
CA GLY A 39 -2.23 -0.11 -13.80
C GLY A 39 -2.12 0.28 -12.31
N VAL A 40 -3.24 0.50 -11.62
CA VAL A 40 -3.28 0.83 -10.20
C VAL A 40 -3.14 -0.46 -9.37
N PRO A 41 -2.35 -0.47 -8.29
CA PRO A 41 -2.24 -1.62 -7.41
C PRO A 41 -3.62 -2.09 -6.88
N LEU A 42 -3.82 -3.42 -6.87
CA LEU A 42 -5.08 -4.03 -6.43
C LEU A 42 -5.51 -3.58 -5.04
N THR A 43 -4.56 -3.38 -4.13
CA THR A 43 -4.81 -2.86 -2.77
C THR A 43 -5.50 -1.50 -2.78
N LYS A 44 -5.06 -0.58 -3.65
CA LYS A 44 -5.69 0.75 -3.81
C LYS A 44 -7.10 0.65 -4.41
N VAL A 45 -7.30 -0.25 -5.37
CA VAL A 45 -8.63 -0.50 -5.96
C VAL A 45 -9.59 -1.12 -4.95
N LEU A 46 -9.14 -2.08 -4.15
CA LEU A 46 -9.94 -2.71 -3.08
C LEU A 46 -10.27 -1.73 -1.96
N ALA A 47 -9.34 -0.84 -1.61
CA ALA A 47 -9.58 0.25 -0.67
C ALA A 47 -10.63 1.24 -1.19
N ALA A 48 -10.52 1.65 -2.47
CA ALA A 48 -11.49 2.54 -3.09
C ALA A 48 -12.90 1.92 -3.19
N ALA A 49 -12.99 0.60 -3.32
CA ALA A 49 -14.24 -0.15 -3.30
C ALA A 49 -14.72 -0.51 -1.87
N GLY A 50 -14.04 -0.03 -0.82
CA GLY A 50 -14.47 -0.23 0.58
C GLY A 50 -14.24 -1.64 1.15
N TYR A 51 -13.55 -2.53 0.44
CA TYR A 51 -13.21 -3.87 0.95
C TYR A 51 -12.05 -3.87 1.92
N LEU A 52 -11.20 -2.86 1.83
CA LEU A 52 -10.09 -2.65 2.75
C LEU A 52 -10.23 -1.25 3.32
N PRO A 53 -9.85 -1.03 4.60
CA PRO A 53 -9.58 0.32 5.04
C PRO A 53 -8.58 0.92 4.06
N MET A 54 -8.82 2.16 3.62
CA MET A 54 -7.83 2.93 2.88
C MET A 54 -6.67 3.17 3.83
N VAL A 55 -5.79 2.17 3.93
CA VAL A 55 -4.46 2.33 4.45
C VAL A 55 -3.82 3.21 3.40
N ALA A 56 -4.01 4.53 3.56
CA ALA A 56 -3.01 5.48 3.14
C ALA A 56 -1.67 4.84 3.51
N GLU A 57 -0.67 4.96 2.65
CA GLU A 57 0.70 4.71 3.06
C GLU A 57 1.07 5.74 4.15
N THR A 58 0.38 5.72 5.29
CA THR A 58 0.91 6.16 6.55
C THR A 58 2.09 5.24 6.74
N LYS A 59 3.26 5.79 6.40
CA LYS A 59 4.51 5.47 7.08
C LYS A 59 4.13 4.98 8.47
N SER A 60 4.35 3.68 8.65
CA SER A 60 4.46 2.95 9.90
C SER A 60 3.68 3.56 11.06
N ALA A 61 2.64 2.84 11.50
CA ALA A 61 2.03 2.94 12.82
C ALA A 61 2.93 3.65 13.85
N GLU A 62 2.38 4.64 14.57
CA GLU A 62 2.70 5.27 15.88
C GLU A 62 4.00 4.95 16.65
N TRP A 63 5.02 4.41 16.01
CA TRP A 63 6.31 4.08 16.60
C TRP A 63 7.24 5.25 16.28
N PRO A 64 7.93 5.82 17.29
CA PRO A 64 8.97 6.81 17.06
C PRO A 64 10.01 6.25 16.07
N GLU A 65 10.71 7.12 15.35
CA GLU A 65 11.90 6.68 14.62
C GLU A 65 12.86 6.00 15.61
N PHE A 66 13.62 5.01 15.16
CA PHE A 66 14.44 4.16 16.04
C PHE A 66 15.33 5.00 16.97
N ARG A 67 15.92 6.08 16.45
CA ARG A 67 16.73 7.04 17.21
C ARG A 67 15.98 7.65 18.39
N ASP A 68 14.76 8.14 18.17
CA ASP A 68 13.95 8.77 19.21
C ASP A 68 13.63 7.76 20.32
N TYR A 69 13.29 6.52 19.94
CA TYR A 69 13.03 5.44 20.89
C TYR A 69 14.28 5.04 21.69
N ALA A 70 15.42 4.91 21.01
CA ALA A 70 16.69 4.55 21.61
C ALA A 70 17.13 5.60 22.63
N GLN A 71 17.05 6.88 22.27
CA GLN A 71 17.39 8.00 23.16
C GLN A 71 16.45 8.07 24.38
N GLN A 72 15.15 7.84 24.20
CA GLN A 72 14.20 7.87 25.31
C GLN A 72 14.41 6.70 26.28
N LYS A 73 14.65 5.48 25.76
CA LYS A 73 14.64 4.26 26.57
C LYS A 73 16.02 3.87 27.11
N TYR A 74 17.08 4.26 26.40
CA TYR A 74 18.46 3.85 26.71
C TYR A 74 19.46 5.03 26.63
N PRO A 75 19.20 6.16 27.32
CA PRO A 75 20.04 7.35 27.21
C PRO A 75 21.51 7.12 27.63
N ASP A 76 21.77 6.19 28.55
CA ASP A 76 23.11 5.93 29.10
C ASP A 76 23.79 4.69 28.50
N ALA A 77 23.05 3.89 27.72
CA ALA A 77 23.52 2.60 27.20
C ALA A 77 23.72 2.58 25.68
N LEU A 78 23.06 3.50 24.97
CA LEU A 78 23.21 3.68 23.53
C LEU A 78 23.72 5.09 23.25
N ASP A 79 25.01 5.19 22.96
CA ASP A 79 25.60 6.44 22.46
C ASP A 79 25.23 6.70 20.99
N GLU A 80 25.56 7.91 20.51
CA GLU A 80 25.20 8.37 19.16
C GLU A 80 25.83 7.48 18.07
N ASP A 81 27.06 7.02 18.26
CA ASP A 81 27.77 6.18 17.30
C ASP A 81 27.11 4.81 17.15
N LEU A 82 26.69 4.20 18.26
CA LEU A 82 25.96 2.93 18.27
C LEU A 82 24.58 3.06 17.66
N ILE A 83 23.87 4.17 17.92
CA ILE A 83 22.56 4.44 17.31
C ILE A 83 22.71 4.55 15.79
N ILE A 84 23.68 5.31 15.30
CA ILE A 84 23.96 5.47 13.87
C ILE A 84 24.29 4.12 13.23
N MET A 85 25.13 3.31 13.88
CA MET A 85 25.48 1.98 13.37
C MET A 85 24.25 1.08 13.25
N ILE A 86 23.35 1.07 14.23
CA ILE A 86 22.14 0.26 14.20
C ILE A 86 21.16 0.75 13.13
N GLU A 87 21.00 2.07 12.97
CA GLU A 87 20.18 2.66 11.89
C GLU A 87 20.67 2.22 10.51
N ASP A 88 21.97 2.30 10.27
CA ASP A 88 22.59 1.89 9.01
C ASP A 88 22.43 0.37 8.76
N LEU A 89 22.52 -0.46 9.81
CA LEU A 89 22.23 -1.89 9.71
C LEU A 89 20.76 -2.19 9.36
N ILE A 90 19.82 -1.47 9.97
CA ILE A 90 18.38 -1.58 9.67
C ILE A 90 18.12 -1.20 8.21
N GLU A 91 18.67 -0.07 7.76
CA GLU A 91 18.44 0.43 6.41
C GLU A 91 19.06 -0.49 5.36
N ARG A 92 20.32 -0.94 5.54
CA ARG A 92 20.95 -1.94 4.66
C ARG A 92 20.13 -3.22 4.55
N ARG A 93 19.53 -3.69 5.65
CA ARG A 93 18.66 -4.88 5.62
C ARG A 93 17.38 -4.60 4.84
N ARG A 94 16.78 -3.43 5.01
CA ARG A 94 15.58 -3.01 4.27
C ARG A 94 15.86 -2.93 2.77
N SER A 95 16.98 -2.34 2.36
CA SER A 95 17.37 -2.26 0.94
C SER A 95 17.63 -3.65 0.34
N ARG A 96 18.26 -4.57 1.08
CA ARG A 96 18.51 -5.95 0.62
C ARG A 96 17.25 -6.80 0.45
N GLY A 97 16.20 -6.52 1.22
CA GLY A 97 14.90 -7.20 1.08
C GLY A 97 14.09 -6.75 -0.14
N TYR A 98 14.44 -5.63 -0.77
CA TYR A 98 13.77 -5.11 -1.97
C TYR A 98 14.30 -5.74 -3.26
N ASP A 99 15.58 -6.13 -3.28
CA ASP A 99 16.26 -6.71 -4.45
C ASP A 99 15.84 -8.19 -4.71
N SER A 100 15.43 -8.90 -3.66
CA SER A 100 15.12 -10.34 -3.71
C SER A 100 13.68 -10.67 -4.13
N LYS A 101 12.87 -9.68 -4.51
CA LYS A 101 11.46 -9.85 -4.93
C LYS A 101 11.20 -9.49 -6.40
N GLY A 102 12.24 -9.56 -7.23
CA GLY A 102 12.22 -9.16 -8.64
C GLY A 102 12.99 -10.08 -9.61
N SER A 103 12.94 -11.41 -9.41
CA SER A 103 13.39 -12.40 -10.41
C SER A 103 12.34 -13.48 -10.59
#